data_AF-A0A7V3D4D9-F1
#
_entry.id   AF-A0A7V3D4D9-F1
#
_cell.length_a   1.000
_cell.length_b   1.000
_cell.length_c   1.000
_cell.angle_alpha   90.00
_cell.angle_beta   90.00
_cell.angle_gamma   90.00
#
_symmetry.space_group_name_H-M   'P 1'
#
loop_
_entity.id
_entity.type
_entity.pdbx_description
1 polymer ?
#
loop_
_entity_poly.entity_id
_entity_poly.type
_entity_poly.pdbx_seq_one_letter_code
_entity_poly.pdbx_strand_id
1 'polypeptide(L)'
;MLLAAAWEVFRTLALGNVHEVVPGRVYRSGQLSGRALEKLVRQRGIRTVINLRGCCAPESWYLQEARATHQLDINQEDITFSAGHLPPTHELRRLIEVLEYCEYPVVFHCFRGVDRTGLAATIALLLLTDVSLDRAAAEMSLRYLHLPWGRTGNLDRFLNLYREWLEQQGRTHDRQAFRCWALEHYCPGPCRAHIQRLDAGPVVCVAGKPFVVRVRCRNSSIRTWHLSPVPNKGIYVAWSLLDGERRTIHTGTAGLFHAEVPPGQSVDVTVAVPAVAMPGKYLLRVDLNEAQHCLFRETGSEPLDIEVVIR
;
A
#
# COMPACT_ATOMS: atom_id res chain seq x y z
N MET A 1 27.13 -20.70 16.37
CA MET A 1 26.43 -19.71 15.52
C MET A 1 24.95 -20.07 15.27
N LEU A 2 24.61 -21.30 14.88
CA LEU A 2 23.21 -21.71 14.63
C LEU A 2 22.29 -21.59 15.87
N LEU A 3 22.76 -21.94 17.06
CA LEU A 3 21.98 -21.80 18.30
C LEU A 3 21.72 -20.34 18.70
N ALA A 4 22.68 -19.45 18.46
CA ALA A 4 22.51 -18.01 18.72
C ALA A 4 21.53 -17.37 17.73
N ALA A 5 21.60 -17.77 16.46
CA ALA A 5 20.64 -17.33 15.44
C ALA A 5 19.23 -17.88 15.74
N ALA A 6 19.09 -19.15 16.12
CA ALA A 6 17.81 -19.74 16.51
C ALA A 6 17.23 -19.09 17.77
N TRP A 7 18.08 -18.77 18.76
CA TRP A 7 17.70 -18.03 19.96
C TRP A 7 17.22 -16.61 19.64
N GLU A 8 17.92 -15.90 18.75
CA GLU A 8 17.54 -14.54 18.37
C GLU A 8 16.23 -14.52 17.55
N VAL A 9 16.03 -15.50 16.67
CA VAL A 9 14.75 -15.70 15.97
C VAL A 9 13.63 -15.99 16.97
N PHE A 10 13.85 -16.92 17.90
CA PHE A 10 12.87 -17.26 18.93
C PHE A 10 12.55 -16.05 19.82
N ARG A 11 13.56 -15.32 20.30
CA ARG A 11 13.43 -14.13 21.12
C ARG A 11 12.64 -13.03 20.41
N THR A 12 12.96 -12.76 19.14
CA THR A 12 12.26 -11.78 18.32
C THR A 12 10.79 -12.15 18.12
N LEU A 13 10.48 -13.44 17.94
CA LEU A 13 9.09 -13.90 17.80
C LEU A 13 8.33 -13.95 19.14
N ALA A 14 8.99 -14.36 20.22
CA ALA A 14 8.38 -14.52 21.54
C ALA A 14 8.18 -13.17 22.27
N LEU A 15 9.03 -12.18 22.01
CA LEU A 15 8.96 -10.86 22.65
C LEU A 15 8.29 -9.79 21.76
N GLY A 16 7.61 -10.20 20.70
CA GLY A 16 6.88 -9.27 19.83
C GLY A 16 7.77 -8.27 19.10
N ASN A 17 9.02 -8.65 18.78
CA ASN A 17 9.94 -7.87 17.93
C ASN A 17 10.08 -6.39 18.34
N VAL A 18 10.11 -6.14 19.65
CA VAL A 18 10.17 -4.77 20.20
C VAL A 18 11.60 -4.25 20.15
N HIS A 19 11.83 -3.18 19.39
CA HIS A 19 13.13 -2.53 19.25
C HIS A 19 13.01 -1.01 19.25
N GLU A 20 14.07 -0.35 19.68
CA GLU A 20 14.23 1.09 19.55
C GLU A 20 14.84 1.41 18.18
N VAL A 21 14.22 2.36 17.47
CA VAL A 21 14.63 2.81 16.14
C VAL A 21 15.36 4.14 16.24
N VAL A 22 14.76 5.10 16.96
CA VAL A 22 15.36 6.38 17.34
C VAL A 22 15.39 6.44 18.87
N PRO A 23 16.56 6.57 19.51
CA PRO A 23 16.69 6.52 20.97
C PRO A 23 15.71 7.43 21.71
N GLY A 24 14.97 6.86 22.65
CA GLY A 24 13.97 7.53 23.49
C GLY A 24 12.74 8.06 22.75
N ARG A 25 12.64 7.86 21.43
CA ARG A 25 11.68 8.59 20.59
C ARG A 25 10.83 7.67 19.71
N VAL A 26 11.44 6.75 18.99
CA VAL A 26 10.73 5.88 18.03
C VAL A 26 11.01 4.43 18.36
N TYR A 27 9.94 3.65 18.51
CA TYR A 27 9.97 2.22 18.74
C TYR A 27 9.27 1.48 17.61
N ARG A 28 9.68 0.23 17.40
CA ARG A 28 9.03 -0.71 16.49
C ARG A 28 8.62 -1.97 17.25
N SER A 29 7.54 -2.61 16.82
CA SER A 29 7.12 -3.90 17.37
C SER A 29 6.30 -4.73 16.37
N GLY A 30 6.08 -6.00 16.70
CA GLY A 30 4.95 -6.79 16.21
C GLY A 30 3.67 -6.48 16.97
N GLN A 31 2.57 -7.12 16.58
CA GLN A 31 1.29 -6.91 17.21
C GLN A 31 1.31 -7.45 18.64
N LEU A 32 1.09 -6.58 19.62
CA LEU A 32 1.04 -6.95 21.04
C LEU A 32 -0.41 -7.23 21.46
N SER A 33 -0.58 -8.00 22.52
CA SER A 33 -1.87 -8.03 23.23
C SER A 33 -2.11 -6.72 23.97
N GLY A 34 -3.35 -6.38 24.31
CA GLY A 34 -3.67 -5.14 25.05
C GLY A 34 -2.84 -4.98 26.33
N ARG A 35 -2.70 -6.06 27.13
CA ARG A 35 -1.86 -6.05 28.34
C ARG A 35 -0.37 -5.84 28.06
N ALA A 36 0.16 -6.43 26.99
CA ALA A 36 1.55 -6.25 26.61
C ALA A 36 1.81 -4.83 26.07
N LEU A 37 0.84 -4.27 25.35
CA LEU A 37 0.86 -2.87 24.90
C LEU A 37 0.84 -1.91 26.09
N GLU A 38 -0.09 -2.08 27.05
CA GLU A 38 -0.13 -1.28 28.30
C GLU A 38 1.22 -1.29 29.04
N LYS A 39 1.85 -2.47 29.14
CA LYS A 39 3.17 -2.60 29.74
C LYS A 39 4.23 -1.81 28.97
N LEU A 40 4.25 -1.93 27.63
CA LEU A 40 5.19 -1.19 26.79
C LEU A 40 5.00 0.32 26.93
N VAL A 41 3.75 0.78 26.90
CA VAL A 41 3.37 2.19 27.04
C VAL A 41 3.90 2.75 28.36
N ARG A 42 3.62 2.08 29.48
CA ARG A 42 4.09 2.53 30.81
C ARG A 42 5.61 2.49 30.94
N GLN A 43 6.28 1.49 30.35
CA GLN A 43 7.73 1.33 30.45
C GLN A 43 8.52 2.33 29.61
N ARG A 44 7.99 2.72 28.44
CA ARG A 44 8.69 3.59 27.48
C ARG A 44 8.07 4.98 27.38
N GLY A 45 6.99 5.24 28.10
CA GLY A 45 6.25 6.50 28.06
C GLY A 45 5.56 6.75 26.72
N ILE A 46 5.22 5.71 25.95
CA ILE A 46 4.63 5.85 24.60
C ILE A 46 3.38 6.74 24.66
N ARG A 47 3.29 7.70 23.75
CA ARG A 47 2.16 8.63 23.60
C ARG A 47 1.35 8.41 22.32
N THR A 48 1.93 7.70 21.34
CA THR A 48 1.25 7.37 20.08
C THR A 48 1.55 5.93 19.66
N VAL A 49 0.52 5.20 19.24
CA VAL A 49 0.60 3.87 18.61
C VAL A 49 0.20 4.01 17.15
N ILE A 50 1.05 3.55 16.23
CA ILE A 50 0.75 3.52 14.80
C ILE A 50 0.53 2.06 14.36
N ASN A 51 -0.68 1.74 13.96
CA ASN A 51 -1.04 0.43 13.45
C ASN A 51 -0.89 0.40 11.91
N LEU A 52 0.14 -0.28 11.42
CA LEU A 52 0.45 -0.38 9.99
C LEU A 52 -0.41 -1.42 9.24
N ARG A 53 -1.39 -2.02 9.93
CA ARG A 53 -2.35 -2.96 9.33
C ARG A 53 -3.64 -2.26 8.87
N GLY A 54 -3.79 -0.97 9.17
CA GLY A 54 -5.02 -0.22 8.95
C GLY A 54 -6.12 -0.57 9.95
N CYS A 55 -7.23 0.17 9.89
CA CYS A 55 -8.42 -0.11 10.69
C CYS A 55 -8.97 -1.49 10.33
N CYS A 56 -9.07 -2.36 11.33
CA CYS A 56 -9.47 -3.76 11.15
C CYS A 56 -10.71 -4.12 11.97
N ALA A 57 -11.61 -3.17 12.23
CA ALA A 57 -12.88 -3.50 12.91
C ALA A 57 -13.71 -4.49 12.07
N PRO A 58 -14.37 -5.49 12.69
CA PRO A 58 -14.53 -5.71 14.14
C PRO A 58 -13.52 -6.74 14.74
N GLU A 59 -12.34 -6.93 14.14
CA GLU A 59 -11.37 -7.92 14.60
C GLU A 59 -11.03 -7.75 16.09
N SER A 60 -11.05 -8.86 16.82
CA SER A 60 -10.94 -8.83 18.29
C SER A 60 -9.63 -8.22 18.79
N TRP A 61 -8.53 -8.40 18.06
CA TRP A 61 -7.22 -7.82 18.41
C TRP A 61 -7.21 -6.30 18.22
N TYR A 62 -7.84 -5.79 17.16
CA TYR A 62 -7.92 -4.36 16.86
C TYR A 62 -8.78 -3.65 17.90
N LEU A 63 -9.92 -4.25 18.25
CA LEU A 63 -10.78 -3.73 19.33
C LEU A 63 -10.08 -3.75 20.70
N GLN A 64 -9.19 -4.71 20.97
CA GLN A 64 -8.39 -4.74 22.20
C GLN A 64 -7.35 -3.63 22.22
N GLU A 65 -6.67 -3.39 21.10
CA GLU A 65 -5.70 -2.31 20.94
C GLU A 65 -6.36 -0.94 21.13
N ALA A 66 -7.48 -0.68 20.42
CA ALA A 66 -8.25 0.55 20.54
C ALA A 66 -8.77 0.80 21.96
N ARG A 67 -9.19 -0.25 22.68
CA ARG A 67 -9.57 -0.12 24.09
C ARG A 67 -8.38 0.20 24.98
N ALA A 68 -7.23 -0.44 24.75
CA ALA A 68 -6.02 -0.20 25.54
C ALA A 68 -5.49 1.22 25.33
N THR A 69 -5.39 1.70 24.09
CA THR A 69 -4.95 3.06 23.77
C THR A 69 -5.91 4.11 24.35
N HIS A 70 -7.22 3.87 24.25
CA HIS A 70 -8.22 4.74 24.87
C HIS A 70 -8.13 4.77 26.40
N GLN A 71 -7.97 3.62 27.07
CA GLN A 71 -7.84 3.55 28.53
C GLN A 71 -6.55 4.21 29.07
N LEU A 72 -5.51 4.26 28.23
CA LEU A 72 -4.23 4.87 28.57
C LEU A 72 -4.15 6.36 28.21
N ASP A 73 -5.19 6.92 27.58
CA ASP A 73 -5.24 8.30 27.10
C ASP A 73 -4.04 8.64 26.19
N ILE A 74 -3.85 7.80 25.16
CA ILE A 74 -2.81 7.94 24.13
C ILE A 74 -3.41 7.83 22.73
N ASN A 75 -2.68 8.36 21.74
CA ASN A 75 -3.14 8.39 20.36
C ASN A 75 -2.99 7.02 19.68
N GLN A 76 -3.94 6.68 18.80
CA GLN A 76 -3.83 5.57 17.88
C GLN A 76 -4.04 6.06 16.44
N GLU A 77 -3.07 5.79 15.58
CA GLU A 77 -3.08 6.17 14.17
C GLU A 77 -3.08 4.92 13.29
N ASP A 78 -4.12 4.76 12.48
CA ASP A 78 -4.23 3.64 11.54
C ASP A 78 -3.66 4.04 10.18
N ILE A 79 -2.65 3.30 9.73
CA ILE A 79 -2.01 3.48 8.41
C ILE A 79 -2.01 2.14 7.70
N THR A 80 -2.50 2.10 6.47
CA THR A 80 -2.73 0.84 5.75
C THR A 80 -1.58 0.53 4.80
N PHE A 81 -0.56 -0.17 5.30
CA PHE A 81 0.47 -0.75 4.43
C PHE A 81 0.17 -2.21 4.12
N SER A 82 0.45 -2.61 2.87
CA SER A 82 0.58 -4.01 2.47
C SER A 82 2.00 -4.50 2.75
N ALA A 83 2.14 -5.75 3.19
CA ALA A 83 3.46 -6.38 3.31
C ALA A 83 4.04 -6.80 1.95
N GLY A 84 3.22 -6.77 0.89
CA GLY A 84 3.60 -7.25 -0.44
C GLY A 84 3.43 -6.25 -1.58
N HIS A 85 2.92 -5.05 -1.30
CA HIS A 85 2.73 -4.01 -2.33
C HIS A 85 3.61 -2.80 -2.04
N LEU A 86 3.81 -1.96 -3.06
CA LEU A 86 4.45 -0.66 -2.85
C LEU A 86 3.50 0.20 -2.00
N PRO A 87 4.02 1.05 -1.09
CA PRO A 87 3.17 1.92 -0.27
C PRO A 87 2.22 2.76 -1.12
N PRO A 88 0.93 2.84 -0.76
CA PRO A 88 0.04 3.82 -1.37
C PRO A 88 0.55 5.23 -1.10
N THR A 89 0.43 6.10 -2.10
CA THR A 89 0.93 7.48 -2.01
C THR A 89 0.31 8.28 -0.87
N HIS A 90 -0.99 8.11 -0.65
CA HIS A 90 -1.74 8.78 0.42
C HIS A 90 -1.39 8.24 1.80
N GLU A 91 -1.20 6.92 1.95
CA GLU A 91 -0.78 6.28 3.20
C GLU A 91 0.67 6.65 3.56
N LEU A 92 1.56 6.74 2.55
CA LEU A 92 2.92 7.23 2.76
C LEU A 92 2.91 8.69 3.26
N ARG A 93 2.10 9.55 2.64
CA ARG A 93 1.92 10.94 3.09
C ARG A 93 1.38 10.98 4.52
N ARG A 94 0.41 10.13 4.85
CA ARG A 94 -0.15 10.03 6.21
C ARG A 94 0.91 9.61 7.22
N LEU A 95 1.76 8.64 6.90
CA LEU A 95 2.86 8.24 7.77
C LEU A 95 3.84 9.39 8.03
N ILE A 96 4.21 10.13 6.97
CA ILE A 96 5.08 11.29 7.10
C ILE A 96 4.44 12.35 8.01
N GLU A 97 3.17 12.68 7.77
CA GLU A 97 2.42 13.62 8.59
C GLU A 97 2.37 13.20 10.06
N VAL A 98 2.03 11.94 10.34
CA VAL A 98 1.98 11.40 11.71
C VAL A 98 3.36 11.49 12.36
N LEU A 99 4.44 11.10 11.67
CA LEU A 99 5.79 11.20 12.24
C LEU A 99 6.23 12.65 12.49
N GLU A 100 5.66 13.64 11.80
CA GLU A 100 5.99 15.05 12.03
C GLU A 100 5.25 15.66 13.23
N TYR A 101 3.99 15.27 13.42
CA TYR A 101 3.09 15.98 14.35
C TYR A 101 2.60 15.15 15.54
N CYS A 102 2.85 13.83 15.58
CA CYS A 102 2.40 13.00 16.70
C CYS A 102 3.08 13.34 18.03
N GLU A 103 2.44 12.94 19.12
CA GLU A 103 3.07 12.95 20.44
C GLU A 103 4.08 11.80 20.55
N TYR A 104 5.33 12.16 20.81
CA TYR A 104 6.40 11.21 21.08
C TYR A 104 6.50 10.87 22.57
N PRO A 105 7.04 9.69 22.94
CA PRO A 105 7.54 8.63 22.08
C PRO A 105 6.45 7.85 21.34
N VAL A 106 6.77 7.35 20.14
CA VAL A 106 5.83 6.62 19.28
C VAL A 106 6.27 5.16 19.08
N VAL A 107 5.31 4.25 18.94
CA VAL A 107 5.56 2.87 18.48
C VAL A 107 4.73 2.57 17.24
N PHE A 108 5.35 2.06 16.18
CA PHE A 108 4.61 1.47 15.06
C PHE A 108 4.73 -0.06 15.05
N HIS A 109 3.65 -0.73 14.63
CA HIS A 109 3.63 -2.19 14.52
C HIS A 109 2.87 -2.69 13.31
N CYS A 110 3.11 -3.95 12.97
CA CYS A 110 2.33 -4.72 12.01
C CYS A 110 1.97 -6.07 12.63
N PHE A 111 1.80 -7.15 11.85
CA PHE A 111 1.58 -8.47 12.45
C PHE A 111 2.77 -8.98 13.27
N ARG A 112 3.94 -9.15 12.63
CA ARG A 112 5.15 -9.71 13.26
C ARG A 112 6.26 -8.68 13.49
N GLY A 113 6.01 -7.43 13.14
CA GLY A 113 7.01 -6.36 13.26
C GLY A 113 8.13 -6.45 12.23
N VAL A 114 7.92 -7.17 11.12
CA VAL A 114 8.94 -7.50 10.12
C VAL A 114 8.89 -6.52 8.94
N ASP A 115 8.01 -6.75 7.97
CA ASP A 115 8.07 -6.10 6.66
C ASP A 115 7.59 -4.64 6.70
N ARG A 116 6.29 -4.43 6.94
CA ARG A 116 5.69 -3.09 7.03
C ARG A 116 6.34 -2.21 8.10
N THR A 117 6.64 -2.83 9.24
CA THR A 117 7.33 -2.19 10.36
C THR A 117 8.78 -1.85 10.03
N GLY A 118 9.49 -2.71 9.29
CA GLY A 118 10.84 -2.44 8.83
C GLY A 118 10.88 -1.28 7.84
N LEU A 119 9.91 -1.21 6.94
CA LEU A 119 9.76 -0.07 6.04
C LEU A 119 9.45 1.22 6.81
N ALA A 120 8.49 1.19 7.74
CA ALA A 120 8.17 2.36 8.58
C ALA A 120 9.38 2.82 9.43
N ALA A 121 10.16 1.89 9.97
CA ALA A 121 11.39 2.20 10.70
C ALA A 121 12.45 2.84 9.81
N THR A 122 12.63 2.32 8.59
CA THR A 122 13.49 2.93 7.57
C THR A 122 13.05 4.38 7.31
N ILE A 123 11.76 4.60 7.03
CA ILE A 123 11.18 5.92 6.76
C ILE A 123 11.40 6.87 7.94
N ALA A 124 11.16 6.42 9.18
CA ALA A 124 11.36 7.21 10.38
C ALA A 124 12.81 7.68 10.53
N LEU A 125 13.79 6.82 10.23
CA LEU A 125 15.21 7.20 10.28
C LEU A 125 15.57 8.23 9.21
N LEU A 126 15.08 8.04 7.98
CA LEU A 126 15.31 8.94 6.85
C LEU A 126 14.67 10.33 7.07
N LEU A 127 13.62 10.43 7.89
CA LEU A 127 12.93 11.69 8.19
C LEU A 127 13.44 12.38 9.45
N LEU A 128 13.81 11.61 10.49
CA LEU A 128 14.02 12.15 11.84
C LEU A 128 15.49 12.24 12.26
N THR A 129 16.40 11.66 11.48
CA THR A 129 17.83 11.59 11.80
C THR A 129 18.70 11.90 10.58
N ASP A 130 20.00 12.06 10.77
CA ASP A 130 20.97 12.31 9.70
C ASP A 130 21.78 11.05 9.31
N VAL A 131 21.23 9.85 9.56
CA VAL A 131 21.90 8.59 9.17
C VAL A 131 21.88 8.39 7.65
N SER A 132 22.84 7.62 7.12
CA SER A 132 22.85 7.29 5.69
C SER A 132 21.65 6.42 5.29
N LEU A 133 21.29 6.45 4.00
CA LEU A 133 20.25 5.59 3.44
C LEU A 133 20.51 4.10 3.71
N ASP A 134 21.75 3.65 3.63
CA ASP A 134 22.10 2.24 3.88
C ASP A 134 21.94 1.86 5.35
N ARG A 135 22.22 2.78 6.29
CA ARG A 135 21.91 2.56 7.72
C ARG A 135 20.42 2.40 7.90
N ALA A 136 19.63 3.32 7.34
CA ALA A 136 18.19 3.28 7.46
C ALA A 136 17.62 1.97 6.86
N ALA A 137 18.09 1.59 5.67
CA ALA A 137 17.68 0.37 4.98
C ALA A 137 17.98 -0.92 5.77
N ALA A 138 18.95 -0.90 6.70
CA ALA A 138 19.24 -2.04 7.57
C ALA A 138 18.06 -2.42 8.51
N GLU A 139 17.04 -1.56 8.65
CA GLU A 139 15.77 -1.91 9.32
C GLU A 139 14.95 -2.96 8.55
N MET A 140 15.24 -3.16 7.27
CA MET A 140 14.71 -4.23 6.41
C MET A 140 15.80 -5.28 6.18
N SER A 141 16.25 -5.94 7.25
CA SER A 141 17.29 -6.96 7.17
C SER A 141 16.89 -8.25 7.90
N LEU A 142 17.69 -9.30 7.69
CA LEU A 142 17.58 -10.58 8.38
C LEU A 142 17.57 -10.45 9.91
N ARG A 143 18.19 -9.40 10.46
CA ARG A 143 18.15 -9.10 11.90
C ARG A 143 16.71 -9.00 12.41
N TYR A 144 15.83 -8.43 11.59
CA TYR A 144 14.40 -8.28 11.89
C TYR A 144 13.54 -9.30 11.14
N LEU A 145 14.16 -10.36 10.61
CA LEU A 145 13.54 -11.46 9.85
C LEU A 145 12.97 -11.07 8.48
N HIS A 146 13.34 -9.90 7.94
CA HIS A 146 12.91 -9.50 6.61
C HIS A 146 13.68 -10.25 5.53
N LEU A 147 12.95 -10.74 4.53
CA LEU A 147 13.48 -11.42 3.35
C LEU A 147 12.84 -10.80 2.11
N PRO A 148 13.62 -10.30 1.14
CA PRO A 148 13.10 -9.63 -0.06
C PRO A 148 12.70 -10.66 -1.14
N TRP A 149 11.90 -11.67 -0.78
CA TRP A 149 11.52 -12.76 -1.67
C TRP A 149 10.04 -12.70 -2.05
N GLY A 150 9.76 -12.86 -3.35
CA GLY A 150 8.40 -12.75 -3.87
C GLY A 150 7.83 -11.36 -3.64
N ARG A 151 6.63 -11.27 -3.06
CA ARG A 151 5.91 -9.99 -2.91
C ARG A 151 6.56 -9.02 -1.92
N THR A 152 7.26 -9.50 -0.89
CA THR A 152 7.90 -8.62 0.10
C THR A 152 9.02 -7.77 -0.50
N GLY A 153 9.65 -8.24 -1.59
CA GLY A 153 10.66 -7.48 -2.34
C GLY A 153 10.14 -6.17 -2.94
N ASN A 154 8.82 -5.95 -2.97
CA ASN A 154 8.26 -4.65 -3.34
C ASN A 154 8.59 -3.55 -2.30
N LEU A 155 8.83 -3.89 -1.04
CA LEU A 155 9.25 -2.91 -0.03
C LEU A 155 10.71 -2.47 -0.25
N ASP A 156 11.59 -3.37 -0.66
CA ASP A 156 12.94 -3.01 -1.12
C ASP A 156 12.90 -2.17 -2.39
N ARG A 157 11.97 -2.49 -3.30
CA ARG A 157 11.74 -1.69 -4.51
C ARG A 157 11.38 -0.24 -4.17
N PHE A 158 10.64 0.02 -3.09
CA PHE A 158 10.39 1.39 -2.63
C PHE A 158 11.70 2.14 -2.34
N LEU A 159 12.66 1.52 -1.65
CA LEU A 159 13.97 2.14 -1.40
C LEU A 159 14.79 2.29 -2.67
N ASN A 160 14.71 1.33 -3.60
CA ASN A 160 15.38 1.44 -4.89
C ASN A 160 14.87 2.61 -5.71
N LEU A 161 13.55 2.87 -5.71
CA LEU A 161 12.98 4.06 -6.36
C LEU A 161 13.52 5.37 -5.78
N TYR A 162 13.81 5.40 -4.47
CA TYR A 162 14.45 6.56 -3.86
C TYR A 162 15.93 6.68 -4.24
N ARG A 163 16.68 5.56 -4.24
CA ARG A 163 18.08 5.53 -4.70
C ARG A 163 18.22 6.02 -6.14
N GLU A 164 17.40 5.49 -7.05
CA GLU A 164 17.38 5.91 -8.46
C GLU A 164 17.12 7.41 -8.59
N TRP A 165 16.19 7.95 -7.79
CA TRP A 165 15.93 9.39 -7.80
C TRP A 165 17.13 10.20 -7.28
N LEU A 166 17.77 9.78 -6.19
CA LEU A 166 18.98 10.41 -5.67
C LEU A 166 20.11 10.45 -6.71
N GLU A 167 20.34 9.32 -7.40
CA GLU A 167 21.32 9.19 -8.48
C GLU A 167 21.01 10.14 -9.64
N GLN A 168 19.75 10.21 -10.07
CA GLN A 168 19.30 11.13 -11.13
C GLN A 168 19.49 12.60 -10.74
N GLN A 169 19.35 12.93 -9.45
CA GLN A 169 19.58 14.28 -8.93
C GLN A 169 21.06 14.55 -8.60
N GLY A 170 21.96 13.57 -8.75
CA GLY A 170 23.38 13.72 -8.43
C GLY A 170 23.65 14.05 -6.96
N ARG A 171 22.79 13.58 -6.04
CA ARG A 171 22.88 13.91 -4.60
C ARG A 171 22.82 12.69 -3.71
N THR A 172 23.28 12.85 -2.47
CA THR A 172 23.12 11.85 -1.42
C THR A 172 21.85 12.08 -0.61
N HIS A 173 21.48 11.09 0.20
CA HIS A 173 20.35 11.22 1.12
C HIS A 173 20.60 12.34 2.15
N ASP A 174 19.56 13.15 2.34
CA ASP A 174 19.32 13.96 3.54
C ASP A 174 17.81 13.98 3.81
N ARG A 175 17.41 14.46 5.00
CA ARG A 175 16.01 14.50 5.43
C ARG A 175 15.09 15.25 4.47
N GLN A 176 15.55 16.39 3.94
CA GLN A 176 14.76 17.21 3.03
C GLN A 176 14.61 16.53 1.66
N ALA A 177 15.67 15.87 1.19
CA ALA A 177 15.66 15.10 -0.05
C ALA A 177 14.63 13.97 0.03
N PHE A 178 14.61 13.21 1.12
CA PHE A 178 13.65 12.13 1.29
C PHE A 178 12.23 12.65 1.41
N ARG A 179 12.01 13.70 2.21
CA ARG A 179 10.69 14.34 2.33
C ARG A 179 10.15 14.83 0.99
N CYS A 180 10.94 15.60 0.24
CA CYS A 180 10.57 16.10 -1.08
C CYS A 180 10.24 14.95 -2.03
N TRP A 181 11.13 13.95 -2.11
CA TRP A 181 10.89 12.79 -2.95
C TRP A 181 9.59 12.07 -2.58
N ALA A 182 9.39 11.75 -1.31
CA ALA A 182 8.23 10.99 -0.86
C ALA A 182 6.90 11.74 -1.07
N LEU A 183 6.90 13.06 -0.93
CA LEU A 183 5.68 13.88 -1.03
C LEU A 183 5.38 14.37 -2.46
N GLU A 184 6.39 14.55 -3.30
CA GLU A 184 6.24 15.25 -4.59
C GLU A 184 6.61 14.36 -5.78
N HIS A 185 7.52 13.41 -5.61
CA HIS A 185 8.08 12.62 -6.72
C HIS A 185 7.78 11.13 -6.65
N TYR A 186 7.46 10.60 -5.47
CA TYR A 186 7.24 9.18 -5.29
C TYR A 186 6.09 8.71 -6.17
N CYS A 187 6.37 7.66 -6.96
CA CYS A 187 5.42 6.95 -7.79
C CYS A 187 5.62 5.45 -7.58
N PRO A 188 4.55 4.66 -7.38
CA PRO A 188 4.64 3.22 -7.09
C PRO A 188 4.99 2.40 -8.34
N GLY A 189 6.16 2.65 -8.92
CA GLY A 189 6.63 2.00 -10.13
C GLY A 189 5.68 2.25 -11.31
N PRO A 190 5.13 1.19 -11.94
CA PRO A 190 4.17 1.34 -13.04
C PRO A 190 2.73 1.62 -12.58
N CYS A 191 2.42 1.46 -11.29
CA CYS A 191 1.06 1.40 -10.75
C CYS A 191 0.41 2.78 -10.55
N ARG A 192 0.47 3.65 -11.56
CA ARG A 192 -0.21 4.95 -11.53
C ARG A 192 -0.89 5.28 -12.84
N ALA A 193 -2.21 5.46 -12.80
CA ALA A 193 -3.00 5.74 -14.00
C ALA A 193 -4.07 6.80 -13.79
N HIS A 194 -4.52 7.38 -14.91
CA HIS A 194 -5.82 8.04 -15.01
C HIS A 194 -6.69 7.28 -16.01
N ILE A 195 -7.91 6.94 -15.60
CA ILE A 195 -8.87 6.19 -16.42
C ILE A 195 -10.07 7.09 -16.67
N GLN A 196 -10.46 7.22 -17.93
CA GLN A 196 -11.65 7.97 -18.32
C GLN A 196 -12.50 7.18 -19.30
N ARG A 197 -13.82 7.36 -19.26
CA ARG A 197 -14.72 6.79 -20.26
C ARG A 197 -14.64 7.61 -21.55
N LEU A 198 -14.66 6.94 -22.70
CA LEU A 198 -14.62 7.60 -24.00
C LEU A 198 -15.99 8.03 -24.50
N ASP A 199 -17.02 7.24 -24.20
CA ASP A 199 -18.40 7.54 -24.61
C ASP A 199 -19.03 8.58 -23.68
N ALA A 200 -19.88 9.46 -24.22
CA ALA A 200 -20.63 10.44 -23.45
C ALA A 200 -22.01 9.90 -23.02
N GLY A 201 -22.65 10.55 -22.04
CA GLY A 201 -24.03 10.21 -21.62
C GLY A 201 -24.16 8.95 -20.74
N PRO A 202 -25.33 8.69 -20.17
CA PRO A 202 -25.52 7.55 -19.25
C PRO A 202 -25.35 6.21 -19.96
N VAL A 203 -24.83 5.20 -19.26
CA VAL A 203 -24.79 3.82 -19.77
C VAL A 203 -26.12 3.16 -19.46
N VAL A 204 -26.98 3.05 -20.49
CA VAL A 204 -28.29 2.38 -20.39
C VAL A 204 -28.28 1.13 -21.27
N CYS A 205 -28.53 -0.03 -20.66
CA CYS A 205 -28.44 -1.33 -21.30
C CYS A 205 -29.78 -2.08 -21.20
N VAL A 206 -29.98 -3.05 -22.09
CA VAL A 206 -31.15 -3.93 -22.08
C VAL A 206 -30.87 -5.16 -21.22
N ALA A 207 -31.80 -5.51 -20.34
CA ALA A 207 -31.74 -6.72 -19.52
C ALA A 207 -31.56 -7.97 -20.39
N GLY A 208 -30.68 -8.87 -19.96
CA GLY A 208 -30.35 -10.09 -20.68
C GLY A 208 -29.49 -9.88 -21.94
N LYS A 209 -28.98 -8.66 -22.21
CA LYS A 209 -28.03 -8.39 -23.29
C LYS A 209 -26.65 -7.99 -22.75
N PRO A 210 -25.55 -8.50 -23.34
CA PRO A 210 -24.22 -8.01 -23.02
C PRO A 210 -24.06 -6.57 -23.52
N PHE A 211 -23.14 -5.82 -22.91
CA PHE A 211 -22.83 -4.46 -23.31
C PHE A 211 -21.33 -4.19 -23.23
N VAL A 212 -20.90 -3.10 -23.86
CA VAL A 212 -19.49 -2.70 -23.88
C VAL A 212 -19.34 -1.27 -23.38
N VAL A 213 -18.21 -1.01 -22.73
CA VAL A 213 -17.79 0.33 -22.31
C VAL A 213 -16.36 0.54 -22.77
N ARG A 214 -16.11 1.65 -23.48
CA ARG A 214 -14.74 2.00 -23.90
C ARG A 214 -14.11 2.97 -22.91
N VAL A 215 -12.90 2.66 -22.50
CA VAL A 215 -12.11 3.48 -21.58
C VAL A 215 -10.77 3.84 -22.19
N ARG A 216 -10.29 5.04 -21.88
CA ARG A 216 -8.91 5.46 -22.13
C ARG A 216 -8.14 5.40 -20.82
N CYS A 217 -7.07 4.62 -20.83
CA CYS A 217 -6.15 4.47 -19.72
C CYS A 217 -4.87 5.24 -20.03
N ARG A 218 -4.63 6.34 -19.32
CA ARG A 218 -3.40 7.14 -19.45
C ARG A 218 -2.36 6.69 -18.44
N ASN A 219 -1.15 6.42 -18.92
CA ASN A 219 -0.01 6.13 -18.07
C ASN A 219 0.50 7.42 -17.43
N SER A 220 0.26 7.58 -16.14
CA SER A 220 0.76 8.68 -15.31
C SER A 220 1.87 8.23 -14.35
N SER A 221 2.45 7.06 -14.62
CA SER A 221 3.52 6.47 -13.82
C SER A 221 4.91 6.84 -14.36
N ILE A 222 5.95 6.36 -13.68
CA ILE A 222 7.36 6.57 -14.04
C ILE A 222 7.97 5.40 -14.83
N ARG A 223 7.13 4.47 -15.32
CA ARG A 223 7.57 3.30 -16.09
C ARG A 223 6.69 3.09 -17.31
N THR A 224 7.27 2.61 -18.40
CA THR A 224 6.51 2.13 -19.56
C THR A 224 5.65 0.94 -19.14
N TRP A 225 4.37 0.98 -19.49
CA TRP A 225 3.50 -0.17 -19.33
C TRP A 225 3.72 -1.14 -20.47
N HIS A 226 3.80 -2.43 -20.14
CA HIS A 226 3.82 -3.50 -21.14
C HIS A 226 2.55 -4.33 -20.96
N LEU A 227 1.67 -4.30 -21.95
CA LEU A 227 0.46 -5.12 -22.00
C LEU A 227 0.79 -6.46 -22.68
N SER A 228 0.07 -7.49 -22.28
CA SER A 228 0.30 -8.87 -22.74
C SER A 228 -1.03 -9.55 -23.03
N PRO A 229 -1.11 -10.43 -24.04
CA PRO A 229 -2.27 -11.30 -24.23
C PRO A 229 -2.44 -12.34 -23.12
N VAL A 230 -1.41 -12.56 -22.30
CA VAL A 230 -1.45 -13.51 -21.18
C VAL A 230 -1.74 -12.77 -19.87
N PRO A 231 -2.80 -13.14 -19.11
CA PRO A 231 -3.28 -12.39 -17.95
C PRO A 231 -2.35 -12.44 -16.72
N ASN A 232 -1.35 -13.32 -16.69
CA ASN A 232 -0.38 -13.41 -15.61
C ASN A 232 0.89 -12.58 -15.86
N LYS A 233 0.91 -11.74 -16.89
CA LYS A 233 2.07 -10.93 -17.26
C LYS A 233 1.65 -9.53 -17.66
N GLY A 234 2.36 -8.52 -17.16
CA GLY A 234 2.17 -7.14 -17.57
C GLY A 234 0.87 -6.53 -17.05
N ILE A 235 0.48 -5.43 -17.70
CA ILE A 235 -0.64 -4.59 -17.27
C ILE A 235 -1.87 -4.94 -18.07
N TYR A 236 -3.02 -4.95 -17.41
CA TYR A 236 -4.32 -5.13 -18.05
C TYR A 236 -5.41 -4.41 -17.25
N VAL A 237 -6.56 -4.22 -17.88
CA VAL A 237 -7.74 -3.65 -17.21
C VAL A 237 -8.45 -4.76 -16.44
N ALA A 238 -8.68 -4.55 -15.15
CA ALA A 238 -9.53 -5.39 -14.32
C ALA A 238 -10.82 -4.64 -14.01
N TRP A 239 -11.97 -5.31 -14.08
CA TRP A 239 -13.24 -4.66 -13.83
C TRP A 239 -14.15 -5.54 -12.98
N SER A 240 -15.04 -4.89 -12.23
CA SER A 240 -16.09 -5.52 -11.43
C SER A 240 -17.40 -4.78 -11.61
N LEU A 241 -18.48 -5.50 -11.81
CA LEU A 241 -19.83 -4.97 -11.79
C LEU A 241 -20.44 -5.23 -10.41
N LEU A 242 -20.89 -4.17 -9.75
CA LEU A 242 -21.49 -4.21 -8.42
C LEU A 242 -22.98 -3.87 -8.48
N ASP A 243 -23.78 -4.52 -7.64
CA ASP A 243 -25.20 -4.20 -7.44
C ASP A 243 -25.40 -2.98 -6.53
N GLY A 244 -26.67 -2.63 -6.26
CA GLY A 244 -27.02 -1.51 -5.38
C GLY A 244 -26.56 -1.65 -3.93
N GLU A 245 -26.24 -2.87 -3.47
CA GLU A 245 -25.66 -3.16 -2.15
C GLU A 245 -24.13 -3.19 -2.19
N ARG A 246 -23.51 -2.80 -3.32
CA ARG A 246 -22.06 -2.89 -3.58
C ARG A 246 -21.51 -4.31 -3.50
N ARG A 247 -22.33 -5.33 -3.77
CA ARG A 247 -21.86 -6.71 -3.93
C ARG A 247 -21.41 -6.91 -5.36
N THR A 248 -20.23 -7.49 -5.53
CA THR A 248 -19.71 -7.85 -6.85
C THR A 248 -20.53 -8.99 -7.44
N ILE A 249 -21.19 -8.74 -8.58
CA ILE A 249 -21.97 -9.75 -9.30
C ILE A 249 -21.21 -10.34 -10.50
N HIS A 250 -20.32 -9.55 -11.10
CA HIS A 250 -19.43 -10.00 -12.17
C HIS A 250 -18.05 -9.38 -12.01
N THR A 251 -17.04 -10.11 -12.48
CA THR A 251 -15.68 -9.61 -12.64
C THR A 251 -15.14 -10.06 -13.98
N GLY A 252 -14.20 -9.29 -14.52
CA GLY A 252 -13.46 -9.73 -15.69
C GLY A 252 -12.22 -8.89 -15.92
N THR A 253 -11.57 -9.18 -17.04
CA THR A 253 -10.38 -8.47 -17.49
C THR A 253 -10.57 -8.00 -18.94
N ALA A 254 -9.80 -7.00 -19.33
CA ALA A 254 -9.74 -6.47 -20.68
C ALA A 254 -8.32 -5.94 -20.95
N GLY A 255 -8.01 -5.61 -22.20
CA GLY A 255 -6.67 -5.12 -22.56
C GLY A 255 -5.62 -6.22 -22.67
N LEU A 256 -6.03 -7.47 -22.87
CA LEU A 256 -5.13 -8.61 -23.07
C LEU A 256 -4.62 -8.65 -24.51
N PHE A 257 -3.73 -7.73 -24.86
CA PHE A 257 -3.06 -7.66 -26.16
C PHE A 257 -1.65 -7.07 -25.99
N HIS A 258 -0.81 -7.17 -27.03
CA HIS A 258 0.51 -6.56 -27.01
C HIS A 258 0.42 -5.05 -27.23
N ALA A 259 0.92 -4.28 -26.26
CA ALA A 259 1.12 -2.85 -26.41
C ALA A 259 2.21 -2.36 -25.44
N GLU A 260 2.88 -1.28 -25.81
CA GLU A 260 3.72 -0.52 -24.92
C GLU A 260 3.11 0.87 -24.75
N VAL A 261 2.95 1.31 -23.51
CA VAL A 261 2.41 2.63 -23.19
C VAL A 261 3.44 3.37 -22.35
N PRO A 262 4.33 4.16 -22.96
CA PRO A 262 5.27 5.01 -22.25
C PRO A 262 4.58 5.99 -21.28
N PRO A 263 5.29 6.50 -20.26
CA PRO A 263 4.79 7.58 -19.41
C PRO A 263 4.22 8.74 -20.23
N GLY A 264 3.04 9.23 -19.82
CA GLY A 264 2.30 10.29 -20.48
C GLY A 264 1.38 9.84 -21.62
N GLN A 265 1.61 8.66 -22.22
CA GLN A 265 0.79 8.11 -23.30
C GLN A 265 -0.46 7.39 -22.79
N SER A 266 -1.32 6.95 -23.71
CA SER A 266 -2.59 6.30 -23.37
C SER A 266 -2.85 5.08 -24.25
N VAL A 267 -3.66 4.17 -23.73
CA VAL A 267 -4.23 3.04 -24.47
C VAL A 267 -5.74 3.03 -24.29
N ASP A 268 -6.45 2.76 -25.37
CA ASP A 268 -7.90 2.60 -25.35
C ASP A 268 -8.25 1.11 -25.23
N VAL A 269 -9.15 0.78 -24.32
CA VAL A 269 -9.54 -0.59 -23.99
C VAL A 269 -11.06 -0.69 -24.00
N THR A 270 -11.57 -1.73 -24.65
CA THR A 270 -12.99 -2.08 -24.62
C THR A 270 -13.25 -3.07 -23.49
N VAL A 271 -14.07 -2.69 -22.52
CA VAL A 271 -14.57 -3.53 -21.44
C VAL A 271 -15.87 -4.17 -21.90
N ALA A 272 -15.88 -5.48 -22.09
CA ALA A 272 -17.07 -6.25 -22.42
C ALA A 272 -17.68 -6.83 -21.14
N VAL A 273 -18.93 -6.44 -20.84
CA VAL A 273 -19.67 -6.89 -19.66
C VAL A 273 -20.73 -7.91 -20.10
N PRO A 274 -20.81 -9.09 -19.45
CA PRO A 274 -21.79 -10.11 -19.79
C PRO A 274 -23.23 -9.62 -19.53
N ALA A 275 -24.19 -10.34 -20.08
CA ALA A 275 -25.60 -10.05 -19.89
C ALA A 275 -26.00 -10.15 -18.41
N VAL A 276 -26.74 -9.14 -17.93
CA VAL A 276 -27.34 -9.13 -16.59
C VAL A 276 -28.85 -9.19 -16.75
N ALA A 277 -29.48 -10.20 -16.14
CA ALA A 277 -30.91 -10.46 -16.32
C ALA A 277 -31.81 -9.51 -15.51
N MET A 278 -31.34 -9.07 -14.34
CA MET A 278 -32.13 -8.23 -13.44
C MET A 278 -32.02 -6.75 -13.87
N PRO A 279 -33.15 -6.07 -14.13
CA PRO A 279 -33.16 -4.62 -14.28
C PRO A 279 -32.76 -3.94 -12.97
N GLY A 280 -32.09 -2.79 -13.06
CA GLY A 280 -31.64 -2.05 -11.89
C GLY A 280 -30.52 -1.08 -12.16
N LYS A 281 -30.02 -0.47 -11.08
CA LYS A 281 -28.82 0.36 -11.09
C LYS A 281 -27.63 -0.46 -10.62
N TYR A 282 -26.54 -0.36 -11.35
CA TYR A 282 -25.29 -1.06 -11.11
C TYR A 282 -24.13 -0.07 -11.16
N LEU A 283 -23.01 -0.46 -10.57
CA LEU A 283 -21.75 0.27 -10.64
C LEU A 283 -20.72 -0.59 -11.35
N LEU A 284 -20.28 -0.17 -12.53
CA LEU A 284 -19.13 -0.76 -13.20
C LEU A 284 -17.87 -0.06 -12.73
N ARG A 285 -17.06 -0.76 -11.94
CA ARG A 285 -15.74 -0.30 -11.51
C ARG A 285 -14.67 -0.83 -12.44
N VAL A 286 -13.88 0.07 -13.00
CA VAL A 286 -12.77 -0.24 -13.91
C VAL A 286 -11.46 0.22 -13.27
N ASP A 287 -10.47 -0.66 -13.25
CA ASP A 287 -9.15 -0.42 -12.67
C ASP A 287 -8.07 -1.03 -13.58
N LEU A 288 -6.82 -0.72 -13.33
CA LEU A 288 -5.68 -1.39 -13.93
C LEU A 288 -5.03 -2.33 -12.92
N ASN A 289 -4.46 -3.43 -13.41
CA ASN A 289 -3.73 -4.39 -12.61
C ASN A 289 -2.37 -4.67 -13.23
N GLU A 290 -1.32 -4.65 -12.41
CA GLU A 290 -0.03 -5.23 -12.76
C GLU A 290 -0.01 -6.69 -12.28
N ALA A 291 0.08 -7.63 -13.22
CA ALA A 291 -0.12 -9.06 -12.97
C ALA A 291 0.77 -9.62 -11.85
N GLN A 292 2.01 -9.12 -11.74
CA GLN A 292 2.98 -9.60 -10.75
C GLN A 292 3.01 -8.75 -9.47
N HIS A 293 2.10 -7.79 -9.33
CA HIS A 293 2.09 -6.86 -8.21
C HIS A 293 0.70 -6.72 -7.58
N CYS A 294 -0.14 -5.82 -8.09
CA CYS A 294 -1.42 -5.46 -7.50
C CYS A 294 -2.30 -4.64 -8.45
N LEU A 295 -3.54 -4.41 -8.03
CA LEU A 295 -4.42 -3.41 -8.63
C LEU A 295 -3.86 -2.01 -8.35
N PHE A 296 -3.99 -1.10 -9.30
CA PHE A 296 -3.38 0.22 -9.20
C PHE A 296 -3.98 1.03 -8.04
N ARG A 297 -5.26 0.79 -7.72
CA ARG A 297 -5.90 1.36 -6.52
C ARG A 297 -5.23 0.98 -5.21
N GLU A 298 -4.63 -0.20 -5.12
CA GLU A 298 -3.90 -0.66 -3.93
C GLU A 298 -2.60 0.10 -3.71
N THR A 299 -2.21 0.97 -4.66
CA THR A 299 -1.08 1.90 -4.54
C THR A 299 -1.49 3.38 -4.66
N GLY A 300 -2.80 3.65 -4.66
CA GLY A 300 -3.37 4.99 -4.62
C GLY A 300 -3.82 5.58 -5.97
N SER A 301 -3.93 4.80 -7.04
CA SER A 301 -4.66 5.27 -8.24
C SER A 301 -6.17 5.22 -8.03
N GLU A 302 -6.91 6.16 -8.60
CA GLU A 302 -8.37 6.11 -8.54
C GLU A 302 -8.92 5.19 -9.63
N PRO A 303 -9.75 4.18 -9.29
CA PRO A 303 -10.49 3.43 -10.29
C PRO A 303 -11.58 4.32 -10.90
N LEU A 304 -12.02 3.98 -12.12
CA LEU A 304 -13.15 4.62 -12.77
C LEU A 304 -14.44 3.89 -12.39
N ASP A 305 -15.31 4.58 -11.66
CA ASP A 305 -16.65 4.11 -11.33
C ASP A 305 -17.68 4.69 -12.31
N ILE A 306 -18.48 3.80 -12.92
CA ILE A 306 -19.46 4.15 -13.96
C ILE A 306 -20.83 3.62 -13.55
N GLU A 307 -21.80 4.51 -13.41
CA GLU A 307 -23.18 4.11 -13.20
C GLU A 307 -23.77 3.47 -14.48
N VAL A 308 -24.35 2.30 -14.32
CA VAL A 308 -25.00 1.52 -15.39
C VAL A 308 -26.45 1.29 -15.00
N VAL A 309 -27.38 1.64 -15.90
CA VAL A 309 -28.81 1.38 -15.75
C VAL A 309 -29.21 0.25 -16.69
N ILE A 310 -29.73 -0.84 -16.14
CA ILE A 310 -30.21 -1.99 -16.93
C ILE A 310 -31.74 -1.97 -16.88
N ARG A 311 -32.38 -2.01 -18.06
CA ARG A 311 -33.84 -1.95 -18.24
C ARG A 311 -34.38 -3.22 -18.87
#